data_AF-A0A4R7D4L2-F1
#
_entry.id   AF-A0A4R7D4L2-F1
#
_cell.length_a   1.000
_cell.length_b   1.000
_cell.length_c   1.000
_cell.angle_alpha   90.00
_cell.angle_beta   90.00
_cell.angle_gamma   90.00
#
_symmetry.space_group_name_H-M   'P 1'
#
loop_
_entity.id
_entity.type
_entity.pdbx_description
1 polymer ?
#
loop_
_entity_poly.entity_id
_entity_poly.type
_entity_poly.pdbx_seq_one_letter_code
_entity_poly.pdbx_strand_id
1 'polypeptide(L)'
;MNEMPKNLDSMVTERANDNFFDGEDSRYAKYERAKSKVASIKRFYNHVLVFLIINIILYFLRQKFVFILVNKDAFGNPDFLDWINWNVYGTTIVWGLILIIHGITVFGNISWYMKKWEERKIQKYIDLYND
;
A
#
# COMPACT_ATOMS: atom_id res chain seq x y z
N MET A 1 40.02 36.97 15.30
CA MET A 1 40.29 35.56 14.99
C MET A 1 40.56 35.50 13.50
N ASN A 2 41.81 35.28 13.09
CA ASN A 2 42.18 35.22 11.67
C ASN A 2 41.88 33.81 11.16
N GLU A 3 40.93 33.69 10.24
CA GLU A 3 40.74 32.45 9.49
C GLU A 3 41.94 32.29 8.55
N MET A 4 42.68 31.19 8.68
CA MET A 4 43.76 30.87 7.76
C MET A 4 43.19 30.63 6.36
N PRO A 5 43.82 31.15 5.28
CA PRO A 5 43.31 30.97 3.92
C PRO A 5 43.33 29.49 3.56
N LYS A 6 42.17 28.93 3.21
CA LYS A 6 42.06 27.55 2.72
C LYS A 6 42.93 27.38 1.47
N ASN A 7 43.78 26.34 1.47
CA ASN A 7 44.62 25.98 0.34
C ASN A 7 43.74 25.32 -0.76
N LEU A 8 44.08 25.54 -2.03
CA LEU A 8 43.39 25.00 -3.20
C LEU A 8 43.14 23.48 -3.12
N ASP A 9 44.11 22.73 -2.60
CA ASP A 9 44.06 21.27 -2.43
C ASP A 9 43.02 20.84 -1.38
N SER A 10 42.93 21.61 -0.27
CA SER A 10 41.87 21.41 0.72
C SER A 10 40.48 21.75 0.18
N MET A 11 40.37 22.76 -0.69
CA MET A 11 39.11 23.12 -1.34
C MET A 11 38.65 22.04 -2.31
N VAL A 12 39.56 21.43 -3.07
CA VAL A 12 39.23 20.32 -3.98
C VAL A 12 38.77 19.08 -3.19
N THR A 13 39.40 18.79 -2.06
CA THR A 13 39.06 17.64 -1.22
C THR A 13 37.69 17.81 -0.53
N GLU A 14 37.42 19.00 0.02
CA GLU A 14 36.12 19.34 0.62
C GLU A 14 35.02 19.28 -0.44
N ARG A 15 35.31 19.78 -1.65
CA ARG A 15 34.41 19.74 -2.82
C ARG A 15 34.28 18.35 -3.50
N ALA A 16 35.08 17.38 -3.10
CA ALA A 16 34.90 16.00 -3.55
C ALA A 16 34.03 15.23 -2.56
N ASN A 17 34.23 15.49 -1.27
CA ASN A 17 33.46 14.87 -0.20
C ASN A 17 32.00 15.32 -0.20
N ASP A 18 31.71 16.61 -0.34
CA ASP A 18 30.34 17.12 -0.42
C ASP A 18 29.53 16.51 -1.58
N ASN A 19 30.10 16.43 -2.78
CA ASN A 19 29.49 15.81 -3.95
C ASN A 19 29.31 14.30 -3.79
N PHE A 20 30.25 13.63 -3.08
CA PHE A 20 30.14 12.22 -2.77
C PHE A 20 29.02 11.94 -1.75
N PHE A 21 28.93 12.75 -0.70
CA PHE A 21 27.87 12.68 0.31
C PHE A 21 26.48 12.96 -0.28
N ASP A 22 26.33 14.03 -1.08
CA ASP A 22 25.06 14.35 -1.75
C ASP A 22 24.65 13.24 -2.75
N GLY A 23 25.64 12.64 -3.42
CA GLY A 23 25.45 11.45 -4.25
C GLY A 23 24.90 10.24 -3.49
N GLU A 24 25.49 9.91 -2.34
CA GLU A 24 25.05 8.83 -1.45
C GLU A 24 23.64 9.06 -0.90
N ASP A 25 23.37 10.25 -0.34
CA ASP A 25 22.07 10.60 0.24
C ASP A 25 20.96 10.57 -0.82
N SER A 26 21.24 11.07 -2.03
CA SER A 26 20.27 11.04 -3.13
C SER A 26 19.96 9.60 -3.59
N ARG A 27 20.95 8.69 -3.58
CA ARG A 27 20.75 7.28 -3.92
C ARG A 27 19.98 6.55 -2.82
N TYR A 28 20.32 6.78 -1.55
CA TYR A 28 19.64 6.19 -0.41
C TYR A 28 18.16 6.61 -0.36
N ALA A 29 17.87 7.89 -0.54
CA ALA A 29 16.50 8.40 -0.58
C ALA A 29 15.67 7.83 -1.74
N LYS A 30 16.27 7.61 -2.92
CA LYS A 30 15.61 6.95 -4.06
C LYS A 30 15.32 5.48 -3.76
N TYR A 31 16.27 4.77 -3.16
CA TYR A 31 16.12 3.37 -2.77
C TYR A 31 15.01 3.18 -1.73
N GLU A 32 14.96 4.03 -0.71
CA GLU A 32 13.96 3.94 0.36
C GLU A 32 12.54 4.21 -0.15
N ARG A 33 12.38 5.17 -1.08
CA ARG A 33 11.11 5.41 -1.79
C ARG A 33 10.68 4.19 -2.59
N ALA A 34 11.59 3.52 -3.29
CA ALA A 34 11.29 2.31 -4.06
C ALA A 34 10.91 1.14 -3.12
N LYS A 35 11.67 0.95 -2.03
CA LYS A 35 11.43 -0.10 -1.03
C LYS A 35 10.06 0.07 -0.35
N SER A 36 9.70 1.29 0.01
CA SER A 36 8.40 1.60 0.62
C SER A 36 7.23 1.27 -0.33
N LYS A 37 7.36 1.60 -1.62
CA LYS A 37 6.38 1.23 -2.66
C LYS A 37 6.22 -0.28 -2.82
N VAL A 38 7.33 -1.03 -2.84
CA VAL A 38 7.27 -2.50 -2.93
C VAL A 38 6.61 -3.10 -1.68
N ALA A 39 6.90 -2.55 -0.50
CA ALA A 39 6.32 -3.02 0.75
C ALA A 39 4.80 -2.77 0.85
N SER A 40 4.29 -1.65 0.32
CA SER A 40 2.85 -1.38 0.27
C SER A 40 2.13 -2.30 -0.72
N ILE A 41 2.71 -2.52 -1.90
CA ILE A 41 2.21 -3.48 -2.89
C ILE A 41 2.17 -4.88 -2.30
N LYS A 42 3.24 -5.32 -1.62
CA LYS A 42 3.30 -6.66 -1.00
C LYS A 42 2.19 -6.87 0.06
N ARG A 43 1.90 -5.85 0.87
CA ARG A 43 0.79 -5.88 1.84
C ARG A 43 -0.57 -5.96 1.16
N PHE A 44 -0.76 -5.26 0.05
CA PHE A 44 -1.98 -5.33 -0.75
C PHE A 44 -2.19 -6.74 -1.32
N TYR A 45 -1.15 -7.34 -1.92
CA TYR A 45 -1.23 -8.70 -2.46
C TYR A 45 -1.66 -9.73 -1.41
N ASN A 46 -1.25 -9.58 -0.15
CA ASN A 46 -1.69 -10.47 0.91
C ASN A 46 -3.23 -10.40 1.13
N HIS A 47 -3.82 -9.21 1.07
CA HIS A 47 -5.27 -9.03 1.18
C HIS A 47 -6.02 -9.62 -0.02
N VAL A 48 -5.51 -9.39 -1.23
CA VAL A 48 -6.06 -10.01 -2.46
C VAL A 48 -5.96 -11.53 -2.40
N LEU A 49 -4.84 -12.08 -1.94
CA LEU A 49 -4.61 -13.51 -1.82
C LEU A 49 -5.61 -14.14 -0.85
N VAL A 50 -5.81 -13.55 0.33
CA VAL A 50 -6.80 -14.03 1.31
C VAL A 50 -8.21 -13.99 0.71
N PHE A 51 -8.59 -12.90 0.03
CA PHE A 51 -9.89 -12.81 -0.63
C PHE A 51 -10.06 -13.85 -1.73
N LEU A 52 -9.04 -14.08 -2.55
CA LEU A 52 -9.08 -15.11 -3.60
C LEU A 52 -9.25 -16.51 -2.99
N ILE A 53 -8.51 -16.83 -1.93
CA ILE A 53 -8.62 -18.10 -1.20
C ILE A 53 -10.03 -18.27 -0.63
N ILE A 54 -10.57 -17.24 0.04
CA ILE A 54 -11.93 -17.27 0.60
C ILE A 54 -12.97 -17.48 -0.51
N ASN A 55 -12.86 -16.78 -1.64
CA ASN A 55 -13.78 -16.96 -2.77
C ASN A 55 -13.71 -18.37 -3.37
N ILE A 56 -12.51 -18.93 -3.54
CA ILE A 56 -12.32 -20.30 -4.01
C ILE A 56 -12.94 -21.29 -3.02
N ILE A 57 -12.69 -21.11 -1.72
CA ILE A 57 -13.28 -21.95 -0.66
C ILE A 57 -14.80 -21.85 -0.68
N LEU A 58 -15.38 -20.65 -0.75
CA LEU A 58 -16.83 -20.43 -0.86
C LEU A 58 -17.41 -21.15 -2.07
N TYR A 59 -16.77 -21.02 -3.23
CA TYR A 59 -17.24 -21.64 -4.47
C TYR A 59 -17.17 -23.16 -4.39
N PHE A 60 -16.07 -23.71 -3.85
CA PHE A 60 -15.92 -25.15 -3.62
C PHE A 60 -16.91 -25.67 -2.58
N LEU A 61 -17.09 -24.96 -1.46
CA LEU A 61 -18.08 -25.28 -0.45
C LEU A 61 -19.45 -25.29 -1.11
N ARG A 62 -19.86 -24.25 -1.83
CA ARG A 62 -21.15 -24.21 -2.52
C ARG A 62 -21.34 -25.41 -3.45
N GLN A 63 -20.36 -25.73 -4.30
CA GLN A 63 -20.46 -26.88 -5.21
C GLN A 63 -20.62 -28.19 -4.43
N LYS A 64 -19.81 -28.41 -3.39
CA LYS A 64 -19.89 -29.61 -2.54
C LYS A 64 -21.17 -29.66 -1.71
N PHE A 65 -21.63 -28.53 -1.19
CA PHE A 65 -22.80 -28.39 -0.34
C PHE A 65 -24.07 -28.58 -1.16
N VAL A 66 -24.19 -27.96 -2.35
CA VAL A 66 -25.28 -28.21 -3.30
C VAL A 66 -25.28 -29.66 -3.76
N PHE A 67 -24.12 -30.23 -4.11
CA PHE A 67 -24.03 -31.64 -4.49
C PHE A 67 -24.44 -32.59 -3.35
N ILE A 68 -24.07 -32.30 -2.10
CA ILE A 68 -24.42 -33.11 -0.93
C ILE A 68 -25.91 -32.95 -0.57
N LEU A 69 -26.47 -31.74 -0.65
CA LEU A 69 -27.87 -31.45 -0.34
C LEU A 69 -28.83 -31.97 -1.41
N VAL A 70 -28.48 -31.88 -2.69
CA VAL A 70 -29.28 -32.45 -3.78
C VAL A 70 -29.35 -33.99 -3.69
N ASN A 71 -28.36 -34.62 -3.05
CA ASN A 71 -28.32 -36.06 -2.80
C ASN A 71 -28.94 -36.49 -1.46
N LYS A 72 -29.33 -35.55 -0.59
CA LYS A 72 -29.89 -35.85 0.73
C LYS A 72 -31.07 -34.93 1.01
N ASP A 73 -32.27 -35.47 0.94
CA ASP A 73 -33.55 -34.90 1.40
C ASP A 73 -33.57 -34.56 2.92
N ALA A 74 -32.51 -33.97 3.47
CA ALA A 74 -32.25 -33.89 4.90
C ALA A 74 -32.25 -32.43 5.38
N PHE A 75 -33.46 -31.97 5.67
CA PHE A 75 -33.83 -31.07 6.78
C PHE A 75 -32.66 -30.50 7.61
N GLY A 76 -32.51 -29.19 7.50
CA GLY A 76 -31.84 -28.35 8.48
C GLY A 76 -32.33 -26.93 8.27
N ASN A 77 -33.52 -26.63 8.79
CA ASN A 77 -34.24 -25.36 8.81
C ASN A 77 -33.86 -24.33 7.71
N PRO A 78 -34.72 -24.08 6.70
CA PRO A 78 -34.41 -23.16 5.58
C PRO A 78 -33.90 -21.80 6.05
N ASP A 79 -34.40 -21.30 7.18
CA ASP A 79 -33.97 -20.04 7.79
C ASP A 79 -32.47 -20.00 8.16
N PHE A 80 -31.90 -21.13 8.57
CA PHE A 80 -30.46 -21.21 8.92
C PHE A 80 -29.58 -21.21 7.68
N LEU A 81 -30.00 -21.90 6.62
CA LEU A 81 -29.30 -21.91 5.33
C LEU A 81 -29.37 -20.53 4.67
N ASP A 82 -30.53 -19.87 4.74
CA ASP A 82 -30.70 -18.51 4.24
C ASP A 82 -29.88 -17.50 5.03
N TRP A 83 -29.81 -17.63 6.36
CA TRP A 83 -28.94 -16.80 7.20
C TRP A 83 -27.45 -16.95 6.85
N ILE A 84 -26.97 -18.18 6.68
CA ILE A 84 -25.57 -18.43 6.26
C ILE A 84 -25.33 -17.85 4.87
N ASN A 85 -26.21 -18.12 3.90
CA ASN A 85 -26.07 -17.60 2.55
C ASN A 85 -26.00 -16.07 2.54
N TRP A 86 -26.90 -15.39 3.25
CA TRP A 86 -26.91 -13.92 3.33
C TRP A 86 -25.63 -13.35 3.94
N ASN A 87 -25.13 -13.94 5.03
CA ASN A 87 -23.90 -13.48 5.66
C ASN A 87 -22.69 -13.70 4.75
N VAL A 88 -22.64 -14.84 4.05
CA VAL A 88 -21.54 -15.19 3.16
C VAL A 88 -21.52 -14.27 1.92
N TYR A 89 -22.67 -14.05 1.27
CA TYR A 89 -22.77 -13.12 0.14
C TYR A 89 -22.53 -11.67 0.55
N GLY A 90 -23.16 -11.22 1.65
CA GLY A 90 -22.99 -9.86 2.17
C GLY A 90 -21.54 -9.57 2.54
N THR A 91 -20.89 -10.50 3.27
CA THR A 91 -19.47 -10.37 3.62
C THR A 91 -18.59 -10.32 2.38
N THR A 92 -18.83 -11.16 1.37
CA THR A 92 -18.02 -11.19 0.14
C THR A 92 -18.18 -9.91 -0.67
N ILE A 93 -19.40 -9.37 -0.76
CA ILE A 93 -19.67 -8.10 -1.47
C ILE A 93 -18.99 -6.93 -0.75
N VAL A 94 -19.14 -6.82 0.58
CA VAL A 94 -18.53 -5.74 1.36
C VAL A 94 -17.00 -5.83 1.30
N TRP A 95 -16.43 -7.01 1.48
CA TRP A 95 -14.99 -7.23 1.35
C TRP A 95 -14.48 -6.97 -0.07
N GLY A 96 -15.24 -7.35 -1.09
CA GLY A 96 -14.94 -7.03 -2.48
C GLY A 96 -14.89 -5.53 -2.72
N LEU A 97 -15.84 -4.77 -2.18
CA LEU A 97 -15.87 -3.30 -2.27
C LEU A 97 -14.67 -2.65 -1.56
N ILE A 98 -14.34 -3.12 -0.35
CA ILE A 98 -13.17 -2.67 0.42
C ILE A 98 -11.87 -2.95 -0.37
N LEU A 99 -11.77 -4.11 -1.01
CA LEU A 99 -10.61 -4.48 -1.83
C LEU A 99 -10.45 -3.59 -3.06
N ILE A 100 -11.55 -3.24 -3.73
CA ILE A 100 -11.52 -2.32 -4.87
C ILE A 100 -11.01 -0.94 -4.43
N ILE A 101 -11.56 -0.40 -3.34
CA ILE A 101 -11.13 0.90 -2.78
C ILE A 101 -9.66 0.85 -2.36
N HIS A 102 -9.24 -0.23 -1.69
CA HIS A 102 -7.87 -0.40 -1.26
C HIS A 102 -6.91 -0.56 -2.45
N GLY A 103 -7.33 -1.26 -3.51
CA GLY A 103 -6.57 -1.42 -4.75
C GLY A 103 -6.39 -0.09 -5.46
N ILE A 104 -7.44 0.72 -5.56
CA ILE A 104 -7.35 2.09 -6.08
C ILE A 104 -6.41 2.94 -5.21
N THR A 105 -6.37 2.73 -3.89
CA THR A 105 -5.49 3.47 -2.99
C THR A 105 -4.02 3.08 -3.13
N VAL A 106 -3.73 1.78 -3.33
CA VAL A 106 -2.35 1.26 -3.43
C VAL A 106 -1.77 1.44 -4.83
N PHE A 107 -2.56 1.20 -5.88
CA PHE A 107 -2.13 1.34 -7.28
C PHE A 107 -2.42 2.72 -7.86
N GLY A 108 -3.52 3.35 -7.45
CA GLY A 108 -3.74 4.76 -7.74
C GLY A 108 -2.65 5.54 -7.03
N ASN A 109 -2.02 6.44 -7.77
CA ASN A 109 -0.89 7.25 -7.30
C ASN A 109 -1.32 8.31 -6.26
N ILE A 110 -2.36 8.02 -5.45
CA ILE A 110 -2.92 8.87 -4.39
C ILE A 110 -1.82 9.30 -3.43
N SER A 111 -0.86 8.40 -3.14
CA SER A 111 0.31 8.71 -2.31
C SER A 111 1.18 9.81 -2.94
N TRP A 112 1.37 9.82 -4.26
CA TRP A 112 2.11 10.88 -4.93
C TRP A 112 1.33 12.20 -5.00
N TYR A 113 0.02 12.13 -5.23
CA TYR A 113 -0.83 13.33 -5.24
C TYR A 113 -0.91 13.98 -3.85
N MET A 114 -1.03 13.17 -2.79
CA MET A 114 -0.95 13.65 -1.40
C MET A 114 0.43 14.20 -1.06
N LYS A 115 1.51 13.52 -1.48
CA LYS A 115 2.86 14.02 -1.22
C LYS A 115 3.15 15.36 -1.92
N LYS A 116 2.67 15.52 -3.17
CA LYS A 116 2.71 16.81 -3.88
C LYS A 116 1.87 17.88 -3.19
N TRP A 117 0.73 17.50 -2.63
CA TRP A 117 -0.11 18.42 -1.87
C TRP A 117 0.58 18.87 -0.56
N GLU A 118 1.20 17.94 0.17
CA GLU A 118 2.01 18.22 1.36
C GLU A 118 3.20 19.13 1.04
N GLU A 119 3.98 18.82 -0.01
CA GLU A 119 5.12 19.64 -0.44
C GLU A 119 4.67 21.08 -0.75
N ARG A 120 3.53 21.26 -1.43
CA ARG A 120 2.98 22.61 -1.67
C ARG A 120 2.58 23.34 -0.39
N LYS A 121 2.10 22.62 0.62
CA LYS A 121 1.72 23.22 1.91
C LYS A 121 2.95 23.61 2.71
N ILE A 122 3.95 22.75 2.80
CA ILE A 122 5.21 23.03 3.49
C ILE A 122 5.92 24.22 2.84
N GLN A 123 6.01 24.24 1.50
CA GLN A 123 6.59 25.38 0.78
C GLN A 123 5.86 26.68 1.14
N LYS A 124 4.52 26.65 1.15
CA LYS A 124 3.72 27.81 1.52
C LYS A 124 4.00 28.31 2.94
N TYR A 125 4.24 27.43 3.91
CA TYR A 125 4.58 27.81 5.29
C TYR A 125 6.01 28.36 5.42
N ILE A 126 6.97 27.82 4.64
CA ILE A 126 8.34 28.34 4.59
C ILE A 126 8.35 29.73 3.98
N ASP A 127 7.65 29.92 2.86
CA ASP A 127 7.54 31.22 2.19
C ASP A 127 6.88 32.27 3.10
N LEU A 128 5.85 31.88 3.88
CA LEU A 128 5.18 32.74 4.87
C LEU A 128 6.04 33.10 6.10
N TYR A 129 7.07 32.32 6.41
CA TYR A 129 7.97 32.57 7.54
C TYR A 129 9.18 33.43 7.14
N ASN A 130 9.52 33.43 5.84
CA ASN A 130 10.65 34.18 5.28
C ASN A 130 10.30 35.60 4.79
N ASP A 131 9.02 35.99 4.86
CA ASP A 131 8.49 37.35 4.65
C ASP A 131 8.14 38.00 6.00
#